data_AF-A0A7S2QLF4-F1
#
_entry.id   AF-A0A7S2QLF4-F1
#
_cell.length_a   1.000
_cell.length_b   1.000
_cell.length_c   1.000
_cell.angle_alpha   90.00
_cell.angle_beta   90.00
_cell.angle_gamma   90.00
#
_symmetry.space_group_name_H-M   'P 1'
#
loop_
_entity.id
_entity.type
_entity.pdbx_description
1 polymer ?
#
loop_
_entity_poly.entity_id
_entity_poly.type
_entity_poly.pdbx_seq_one_letter_code
_entity_poly.pdbx_strand_id
1 'polypeptide(L)'
;RYGCRVICALLEFREGGAGGADAALLEEVVEGLPRLFRHEYGRHVAIAILEHGSGDHISRLAALLLGDPVGHAMNRHASYVVQRALEFATDWGHDLIAEKILADDRGLLSLCRSQGGSHVVLMLL
;
A
#
# COMPACT_ATOMS: atom_id res chain seq x y z
N ARG A 1 13.66 6.07 -12.45
CA ARG A 1 13.66 4.59 -12.42
C ARG A 1 14.55 4.02 -11.31
N TYR A 2 15.79 4.49 -11.12
CA TYR A 2 16.69 3.98 -10.07
C TYR A 2 16.33 4.39 -8.64
N GLY A 3 15.72 5.57 -8.44
CA GLY A 3 15.40 6.10 -7.12
C GLY A 3 14.51 5.19 -6.25
N CYS A 4 13.47 4.55 -6.82
CA CYS A 4 12.60 3.68 -6.03
C CYS A 4 13.33 2.45 -5.48
N ARG A 5 14.33 1.93 -6.20
CA ARG A 5 15.13 0.79 -5.74
C ARG A 5 16.01 1.16 -4.55
N VAL A 6 16.53 2.38 -4.54
CA VAL A 6 17.31 2.88 -3.39
C VAL A 6 16.41 2.97 -2.16
N ILE A 7 15.19 3.52 -2.30
CA ILE A 7 14.25 3.60 -1.19
C ILE A 7 13.80 2.22 -0.71
N CYS A 8 13.47 1.29 -1.62
CA CYS A 8 13.12 -0.09 -1.24
C CYS A 8 14.26 -0.77 -0.47
N ALA A 9 15.50 -0.68 -0.99
CA ALA A 9 16.67 -1.23 -0.31
C ALA A 9 16.87 -0.59 1.08
N LEU A 10 16.72 0.74 1.19
CA LEU A 10 16.82 1.43 2.47
C LEU A 10 15.81 0.90 3.49
N LEU A 11 14.58 0.59 3.07
CA LEU A 11 13.54 -0.01 3.93
C LEU A 11 13.88 -1.45 4.33
N GLU A 12 14.35 -2.26 3.39
CA GLU A 12 14.72 -3.67 3.60
C GLU A 12 15.90 -3.83 4.59
N PHE A 13 16.91 -2.95 4.54
CA PHE A 13 18.12 -3.06 5.37
C PHE A 13 18.01 -2.42 6.77
N ARG A 14 16.85 -1.87 7.18
CA ARG A 14 16.72 -1.18 8.49
C ARG A 14 16.87 -2.07 9.71
N GLU A 15 16.87 -3.40 9.58
CA GLU A 15 17.16 -4.30 10.69
C GLU A 15 18.56 -4.08 11.32
N GLY A 16 19.45 -3.32 10.65
CA GLY A 16 20.79 -2.95 11.15
C GLY A 16 20.97 -1.54 11.73
N GLY A 17 19.91 -0.72 11.86
CA GLY A 17 19.98 0.64 12.40
C GLY A 17 20.21 1.73 11.35
N ALA A 18 19.14 2.41 10.95
CA ALA A 18 19.20 3.54 10.02
C ALA A 18 19.70 4.82 10.71
N GLY A 19 20.58 5.58 10.06
CA GLY A 19 21.06 6.88 10.56
C GLY A 19 19.97 7.96 10.47
N GLY A 20 20.21 9.12 11.09
CA GLY A 20 19.24 10.23 11.13
C GLY A 20 18.86 10.79 9.75
N ALA A 21 19.77 10.74 8.77
CA ALA A 21 19.50 11.20 7.40
C ALA A 21 18.54 10.27 6.63
N ASP A 22 18.65 8.95 6.84
CA ASP A 22 17.78 7.96 6.20
C ASP A 22 16.34 8.09 6.71
N ALA A 23 16.17 8.41 7.99
CA ALA A 23 14.87 8.65 8.60
C ALA A 23 14.17 9.88 7.99
N ALA A 24 14.88 10.99 7.79
CA ALA A 24 14.32 12.20 7.20
C ALA A 24 13.90 11.98 5.73
N LEU A 25 14.72 11.27 4.96
CA LEU A 25 14.37 10.92 3.57
C LEU A 25 13.12 10.04 3.49
N LEU A 26 12.99 9.07 4.39
CA LEU A 26 11.80 8.22 4.44
C LEU A 26 10.55 9.01 4.81
N GLU A 27 10.66 10.00 5.70
CA GLU A 27 9.52 10.86 6.06
C GLU A 27 9.04 11.65 4.83
N GLU A 28 9.93 12.27 4.06
CA GLU A 28 9.57 12.95 2.81
C GLU A 28 8.89 12.00 1.80
N VAL A 29 9.36 10.76 1.71
CA VAL A 29 8.75 9.75 0.84
C VAL A 29 7.34 9.39 1.32
N VAL A 30 7.14 9.24 2.64
CA VAL A 30 5.84 8.95 3.25
C VAL A 30 4.86 10.10 2.99
N GLU A 31 5.30 11.35 3.12
CA GLU A 31 4.50 12.54 2.76
C GLU A 31 4.12 12.55 1.27
N GLY A 32 5.01 12.04 0.40
CA GLY A 32 4.76 11.89 -1.03
C GLY A 32 3.84 10.73 -1.43
N LEU A 33 3.50 9.81 -0.52
CA LEU A 33 2.72 8.60 -0.82
C LEU A 33 1.42 8.84 -1.59
N PRO A 34 0.56 9.84 -1.27
CA PRO A 34 -0.72 10.05 -1.94
C PRO A 34 -0.62 10.15 -3.48
N ARG A 35 0.53 10.61 -3.99
CA ARG A 35 0.81 10.73 -5.43
C ARG A 35 1.59 9.54 -5.97
N LEU A 36 2.28 8.82 -5.10
CA LEU A 36 3.29 7.83 -5.46
C LEU A 36 2.70 6.42 -5.61
N PHE A 37 1.83 5.96 -4.72
CA PHE A 37 1.42 4.54 -4.68
C PHE A 37 0.58 4.10 -5.90
N ARG A 38 -0.03 5.05 -6.63
CA ARG A 38 -0.74 4.81 -7.91
C ARG A 38 0.21 4.78 -9.13
N HIS A 39 1.50 5.03 -8.95
CA HIS A 39 2.50 5.10 -10.02
C HIS A 39 3.28 3.78 -10.19
N GLU A 40 3.76 3.48 -11.39
CA GLU A 40 4.43 2.21 -11.73
C GLU A 40 5.64 1.87 -10.84
N TYR A 41 6.41 2.89 -10.43
CA TYR A 41 7.58 2.75 -9.55
C TYR A 41 7.23 3.01 -8.09
N GLY A 42 6.25 3.87 -7.86
CA GLY A 42 5.90 4.31 -6.53
C GLY A 42 5.16 3.24 -5.72
N ARG A 43 4.41 2.35 -6.40
CA ARG A 43 3.83 1.16 -5.76
C ARG A 43 4.88 0.29 -5.08
N HIS A 44 6.11 0.18 -5.62
CA HIS A 44 7.14 -0.67 -5.02
C HIS A 44 7.62 -0.10 -3.69
N VAL A 45 7.69 1.22 -3.58
CA VAL A 45 8.00 1.91 -2.33
C VAL A 45 6.87 1.73 -1.32
N ALA A 46 5.62 1.89 -1.76
CA ALA A 46 4.47 1.67 -0.89
C ALA A 46 4.39 0.23 -0.36
N ILE A 47 4.68 -0.77 -1.21
CA ILE A 47 4.76 -2.18 -0.81
C ILE A 47 5.89 -2.39 0.19
N ALA A 48 7.09 -1.85 -0.06
CA ALA A 48 8.20 -1.95 0.88
C ALA A 48 7.89 -1.28 2.24
N ILE A 49 7.08 -0.22 2.25
CA ILE A 49 6.60 0.39 3.50
C ILE A 49 5.62 -0.53 4.24
N LEU A 50 4.74 -1.24 3.53
CA LEU A 50 3.84 -2.21 4.14
C LEU A 50 4.62 -3.40 4.73
N GLU A 51 5.65 -3.88 4.04
CA GLU A 51 6.43 -5.06 4.42
C GLU A 51 7.48 -4.78 5.50
N HIS A 52 8.13 -3.60 5.47
CA HIS A 52 9.31 -3.30 6.30
C HIS A 52 9.25 -1.93 7.00
N GLY A 53 8.17 -1.16 6.81
CA GLY A 53 8.01 0.15 7.43
C GLY A 53 7.76 0.07 8.94
N SER A 54 7.81 1.23 9.60
CA SER A 54 7.34 1.32 10.99
C SER A 54 5.82 1.16 11.04
N GLY A 55 5.27 0.76 12.20
CA GLY A 55 3.82 0.69 12.39
C GLY A 55 3.11 2.01 12.08
N ASP A 56 3.74 3.16 12.33
CA ASP A 56 3.21 4.48 11.98
C ASP A 56 3.15 4.67 10.46
N HIS A 57 4.22 4.34 9.72
CA HIS A 57 4.22 4.44 8.25
C HIS A 57 3.18 3.51 7.61
N ILE A 58 3.06 2.27 8.13
CA ILE A 58 2.05 1.30 7.70
C ILE A 58 0.65 1.87 7.93
N SER A 59 0.38 2.40 9.14
CA SER A 59 -0.93 2.97 9.50
C SER A 59 -1.30 4.16 8.61
N ARG A 60 -0.35 5.05 8.32
CA ARG A 60 -0.56 6.19 7.41
C ARG A 60 -0.89 5.74 6.00
N LEU A 61 -0.17 4.75 5.48
CA LEU A 61 -0.45 4.20 4.15
C LEU A 61 -1.82 3.50 4.11
N ALA A 62 -2.17 2.72 5.14
CA ALA A 62 -3.50 2.13 5.25
C ALA A 62 -4.61 3.20 5.27
N ALA A 63 -4.42 4.30 6.01
CA ALA A 63 -5.35 5.42 6.02
C ALA A 63 -5.52 6.07 4.63
N LEU A 64 -4.45 6.16 3.83
CA LEU A 64 -4.56 6.63 2.44
C LEU A 64 -5.40 5.68 1.58
N LEU A 65 -5.23 4.37 1.73
CA LEU A 65 -6.00 3.37 1.00
C LEU A 65 -7.48 3.36 1.41
N LEU A 66 -7.78 3.63 2.68
CA LEU A 66 -9.15 3.74 3.18
C LEU A 66 -9.93 4.92 2.58
N GLY A 67 -9.26 5.90 1.96
CA GLY A 67 -9.92 7.01 1.27
C GLY A 67 -10.81 6.54 0.11
N ASP A 68 -10.33 5.58 -0.69
CA ASP A 68 -11.01 5.06 -1.88
C ASP A 68 -10.57 3.60 -2.19
N PRO A 69 -10.87 2.64 -1.30
CA PRO A 69 -10.28 1.29 -1.40
C PRO A 69 -10.68 0.57 -2.69
N VAL A 70 -11.92 0.74 -3.14
CA VAL A 70 -12.41 0.19 -4.42
C VAL A 70 -11.68 0.84 -5.60
N GLY A 71 -11.57 2.17 -5.65
CA GLY A 71 -10.87 2.85 -6.75
C GLY A 71 -9.36 2.60 -6.76
N HIS A 72 -8.74 2.37 -5.59
CA HIS A 72 -7.35 1.90 -5.51
C HIS A 72 -7.21 0.46 -6.00
N ALA A 73 -8.13 -0.44 -5.63
CA ALA A 73 -8.13 -1.83 -6.08
C ALA A 73 -8.41 -1.98 -7.59
N MET A 74 -9.15 -1.05 -8.20
CA MET A 74 -9.37 -0.98 -9.65
C MET A 74 -8.16 -0.43 -10.43
N ASN A 75 -7.23 0.25 -9.78
CA ASN A 75 -6.08 0.87 -10.45
C ASN A 75 -4.97 -0.17 -10.70
N ARG A 76 -4.42 -0.20 -11.94
CA ARG A 76 -3.38 -1.16 -12.38
C ARG A 76 -2.09 -1.20 -11.54
N HIS A 77 -1.83 -0.20 -10.71
CA HIS A 77 -0.63 -0.14 -9.87
C HIS A 77 -0.99 -0.19 -8.38
N ALA A 78 -2.00 0.57 -7.96
CA ALA A 78 -2.42 0.57 -6.57
C ALA A 78 -3.13 -0.73 -6.15
N SER A 79 -3.65 -1.55 -7.08
CA SER A 79 -4.22 -2.87 -6.75
C SER A 79 -3.21 -3.77 -6.03
N TYR A 80 -1.93 -3.71 -6.43
CA TYR A 80 -0.84 -4.44 -5.77
C TYR A 80 -0.58 -3.92 -4.35
N VAL A 81 -0.77 -2.61 -4.13
CA VAL A 81 -0.60 -1.99 -2.82
C VAL A 81 -1.77 -2.37 -1.91
N VAL A 82 -3.00 -2.42 -2.43
CA VAL A 82 -4.17 -2.89 -1.67
C VAL A 82 -4.01 -4.36 -1.27
N GLN A 83 -3.56 -5.22 -2.19
CA GLN A 83 -3.26 -6.62 -1.89
C GLN A 83 -2.25 -6.73 -0.74
N ARG A 84 -1.16 -5.96 -0.80
CA ARG A 84 -0.14 -5.97 0.25
C ARG A 84 -0.62 -5.37 1.57
N ALA A 85 -1.53 -4.41 1.52
CA ALA A 85 -2.13 -3.86 2.73
C ALA A 85 -3.03 -4.89 3.41
N LEU A 86 -3.76 -5.71 2.66
CA LEU A 86 -4.52 -6.83 3.22
C LEU A 86 -3.61 -7.91 3.84
N GLU A 87 -2.36 -8.01 3.41
CA GLU A 87 -1.40 -9.01 3.91
C GLU A 87 -0.58 -8.51 5.11
N PHE A 88 -0.18 -7.24 5.13
CA PHE A 88 0.81 -6.70 6.09
C PHE A 88 0.32 -5.53 6.94
N ALA A 89 -0.85 -4.95 6.67
CA ALA A 89 -1.38 -3.95 7.58
C ALA A 89 -1.71 -4.58 8.94
N THR A 90 -1.78 -3.76 9.98
CA THR A 90 -2.34 -4.19 11.28
C THR A 90 -3.73 -4.80 11.10
N ASP A 91 -4.13 -5.74 11.95
CA ASP A 91 -5.47 -6.37 11.92
C ASP A 91 -6.60 -5.33 11.73
N TRP A 92 -6.53 -4.21 12.45
CA TRP A 92 -7.49 -3.11 12.32
C TRP A 92 -7.52 -2.47 10.92
N GLY A 93 -6.35 -2.29 10.32
CA GLY A 93 -6.21 -1.74 8.96
C GLY A 93 -6.71 -2.71 7.90
N HIS A 94 -6.41 -4.01 8.05
CA HIS A 94 -6.98 -5.07 7.20
C HIS A 94 -8.51 -5.04 7.26
N ASP A 95 -9.08 -5.11 8.47
CA ASP A 95 -10.52 -5.24 8.67
C ASP A 95 -11.28 -4.06 8.08
N LEU A 96 -10.78 -2.83 8.27
CA LEU A 96 -11.42 -1.64 7.69
C LEU A 96 -11.35 -1.60 6.17
N ILE A 97 -10.23 -2.03 5.57
CA ILE A 97 -10.11 -2.07 4.11
C ILE A 97 -11.06 -3.12 3.56
N ALA A 98 -11.10 -4.30 4.18
CA ALA A 98 -12.00 -5.39 3.83
C ALA A 98 -13.47 -4.97 3.94
N GLU A 99 -13.87 -4.43 5.09
CA GLU A 99 -15.24 -3.95 5.36
C GLU A 99 -15.69 -2.95 4.30
N LYS A 100 -14.85 -1.95 3.98
CA LYS A 100 -15.21 -0.90 3.04
C LYS A 100 -15.31 -1.38 1.59
N ILE A 101 -14.55 -2.41 1.21
CA ILE A 101 -14.69 -3.05 -0.11
C ILE A 101 -15.96 -3.90 -0.15
N LEU A 102 -16.22 -4.69 0.90
CA LEU A 102 -17.39 -5.58 0.97
C LEU A 102 -18.71 -4.82 1.10
N ALA A 103 -18.68 -3.61 1.67
CA ALA A 103 -19.86 -2.74 1.79
C ALA A 103 -20.29 -2.07 0.46
N ASP A 104 -19.46 -2.08 -0.58
CA ASP A 104 -19.77 -1.53 -1.90
C ASP A 104 -20.06 -2.65 -2.91
N ASP A 105 -21.31 -3.12 -2.97
CA ASP A 105 -21.75 -4.18 -3.89
C ASP A 105 -21.38 -3.90 -5.36
N ARG A 106 -21.51 -2.64 -5.81
CA ARG A 106 -21.23 -2.26 -7.20
C ARG A 106 -19.73 -2.21 -7.46
N GLY A 107 -18.98 -1.70 -6.49
CA GLY A 107 -17.52 -1.72 -6.46
C GLY A 107 -16.98 -3.14 -6.51
N LEU A 108 -17.49 -4.02 -5.66
CA LEU A 108 -17.12 -5.43 -5.59
C LEU A 108 -17.36 -6.16 -6.92
N LEU A 109 -18.54 -5.98 -7.54
CA LEU A 109 -18.83 -6.54 -8.86
C LEU A 109 -17.90 -6.01 -9.95
N SER A 110 -17.50 -4.73 -9.86
CA SER A 110 -16.55 -4.12 -10.79
C SER A 110 -15.14 -4.69 -10.61
N LEU A 111 -14.72 -4.91 -9.35
CA LEU A 111 -13.43 -5.51 -9.01
C LEU A 111 -13.33 -6.94 -9.55
N CYS A 112 -14.36 -7.78 -9.39
CA CYS A 112 -14.41 -9.13 -9.92
C CYS A 112 -14.15 -9.22 -11.43
N ARG A 113 -14.49 -8.16 -12.18
CA ARG A 113 -14.32 -8.08 -13.65
C ARG A 113 -13.02 -7.41 -14.07
N SER A 114 -12.23 -6.91 -13.13
CA SER A 114 -10.98 -6.21 -13.40
C SER A 114 -9.77 -7.12 -13.18
N GLN A 115 -8.71 -6.92 -13.97
CA GLN A 115 -7.50 -7.74 -13.87
C GLN A 115 -6.82 -7.65 -12.50
N GLY A 116 -6.75 -6.45 -11.91
CA GLY A 116 -6.11 -6.21 -10.61
C GLY A 116 -7.05 -6.44 -9.43
N GLY A 117 -8.31 -6.02 -9.55
CA GLY A 117 -9.29 -6.10 -8.48
C GLY A 117 -9.79 -7.52 -8.21
N SER A 118 -9.82 -8.41 -9.20
CA SER A 118 -10.23 -9.81 -8.98
C SER A 118 -9.31 -10.51 -7.96
N HIS A 119 -8.02 -10.19 -7.99
CA HIS A 119 -7.05 -10.69 -7.01
C HIS A 119 -7.28 -10.10 -5.61
N VAL A 120 -7.70 -8.83 -5.52
CA VAL A 120 -8.08 -8.21 -4.24
C VAL A 120 -9.30 -8.93 -3.66
N VAL A 121 -10.32 -9.21 -4.48
CA VAL A 121 -11.51 -9.95 -4.03
C VAL A 121 -11.16 -11.35 -3.55
N LEU A 122 -10.27 -12.06 -4.25
CA LEU A 122 -9.81 -13.39 -3.81
C LEU A 122 -9.09 -13.38 -2.46
N MET A 123 -8.47 -12.28 -2.06
CA MET A 123 -7.85 -12.15 -0.73
C MET A 123 -8.85 -11.90 0.40
N LEU A 124 -10.09 -11.51 0.07
CA LEU A 124 -11.16 -11.27 1.04
C LEU A 124 -12.03 -12.50 1.30
N LEU A 125 -11.79 -13.62 0.60
CA LEU A 125 -12.54 -14.88 0.66
C LEU A 125 -11.71 -15.97 1.36
#